data_AF-A0A6M1S3S4-F1
#
_entry.id   AF-A0A6M1S3S4-F1
#
_cell.length_a   1.000
_cell.length_b   1.000
_cell.length_c   1.000
_cell.angle_alpha   90.00
_cell.angle_beta   90.00
_cell.angle_gamma   90.00
#
_symmetry.space_group_name_H-M   'P 1'
#
loop_
_entity.id
_entity.type
_entity.pdbx_description
1 polymer ?
#
loop_
_entity_poly.entity_id
_entity_poly.type
_entity_poly.pdbx_seq_one_letter_code
_entity_poly.pdbx_strand_id
1 'polypeptide(L)' 'MFSGGNWFAWFPVRVRTKRGERWAWLENVWRDRTVTAYGAGPYRYYA' A
#
# COMPACT_ATOMS: atom_id res chain seq x y z
N MET A 1 6.50 -12.17 -8.09
CA MET A 1 7.27 -10.91 -8.12
C MET A 1 6.53 -9.87 -7.31
N PHE A 2 7.21 -9.02 -6.56
CA PHE A 2 6.57 -7.89 -5.86
C PHE A 2 6.68 -6.65 -6.75
N SER A 3 5.58 -5.92 -6.92
CA SER A 3 5.54 -4.64 -7.64
C SER A 3 5.10 -3.58 -6.65
N GLY A 4 5.95 -2.57 -6.42
CA GLY A 4 5.67 -1.48 -5.50
C GLY A 4 6.11 -0.12 -6.04
N GLY A 5 5.53 0.94 -5.49
CA GLY A 5 5.81 2.32 -5.87
C GLY A 5 5.18 3.33 -4.92
N ASN A 6 5.65 4.57 -5.00
CA ASN A 6 5.03 5.70 -4.33
C ASN A 6 3.64 5.96 -4.92
N TRP A 7 2.65 6.18 -4.05
CA TRP A 7 1.28 6.44 -4.43
C TRP A 7 0.66 7.50 -3.51
N PHE A 8 -0.15 8.38 -4.08
CA PHE A 8 -0.83 9.42 -3.31
C PHE A 8 -2.23 8.95 -2.90
N ALA A 9 -2.50 8.95 -1.59
CA ALA A 9 -3.74 8.44 -1.04
C ALA A 9 -4.84 9.51 -0.97
N TRP A 10 -5.67 9.59 -2.01
CA TRP A 10 -6.82 10.52 -2.06
C TRP A 10 -8.03 10.08 -1.22
N PHE A 11 -8.04 8.84 -0.73
CA PHE A 11 -9.07 8.26 0.14
C PHE A 11 -8.40 7.58 1.34
N PRO A 12 -9.10 7.41 2.48
CA PRO A 12 -8.52 6.77 3.66
C PRO A 12 -8.10 5.33 3.33
N VAL A 13 -6.83 5.03 3.55
CA VAL A 13 -6.24 3.70 3.38
C VAL A 13 -5.62 3.21 4.68
N ARG A 14 -5.70 1.89 4.91
CA ARG A 14 -5.08 1.25 6.06
C ARG A 14 -3.60 1.03 5.74
N VAL A 15 -2.73 1.77 6.44
CA VAL A 15 -1.28 1.73 6.28
C VAL A 15 -0.61 1.01 7.44
N ARG A 16 0.44 0.26 7.13
CA ARG A 16 1.33 -0.35 8.11
C ARG A 16 2.48 0.59 8.43
N THR A 17 2.65 0.86 9.71
CA THR A 17 3.74 1.67 10.26
C THR A 17 4.52 0.83 11.29
N LYS A 18 5.69 1.32 11.72
CA LYS A 18 6.44 0.69 12.81
C LYS A 18 5.66 0.61 14.13
N ARG A 19 4.64 1.47 14.32
CA ARG A 19 3.81 1.54 15.53
C ARG A 19 2.51 0.71 15.40
N GLY A 20 2.34 -0.03 14.32
CA GLY A 20 1.13 -0.79 14.01
C GLY A 20 0.38 -0.24 12.79
N GLU A 21 -0.89 -0.59 12.68
CA GLU A 21 -1.74 -0.19 11.56
C GLU A 21 -2.54 1.07 11.90
N ARG A 22 -2.55 2.05 11.00
CA ARG A 22 -3.35 3.28 11.12
C ARG A 22 -4.09 3.56 9.80
N TRP A 23 -5.14 4.38 9.86
CA TRP A 23 -5.73 4.97 8.67
C TRP A 23 -4.96 6.24 8.29
N ALA A 24 -4.57 6.36 7.03
CA ALA A 24 -3.92 7.55 6.47
C ALA A 24 -4.74 8.10 5.31
N TRP A 25 -4.78 9.42 5.19
CA TRP A 25 -5.50 10.15 4.14
C TRP A 25 -4.68 11.38 3.72
N LEU A 26 -4.68 11.71 2.43
CA LEU A 26 -3.95 12.84 1.84
C LEU A 26 -2.43 12.81 2.07
N GLU A 27 -1.85 11.61 2.18
CA GLU A 27 -0.40 11.41 2.32
C GLU A 27 0.17 10.61 1.13
N ASN A 28 1.46 10.80 0.86
CA ASN A 28 2.20 9.91 -0.03
C ASN A 28 2.56 8.64 0.75
N VAL A 29 2.12 7.49 0.25
CA VAL A 29 2.33 6.18 0.87
C VAL A 29 3.03 5.28 -0.12
N TRP A 30 3.88 4.38 0.39
CA TRP A 30 4.37 3.28 -0.42
C TRP A 30 3.26 2.24 -0.54
N ARG A 31 2.97 1.77 -1.76
CA ARG A 31 2.10 0.62 -1.97
C ARG A 31 2.85 -0.53 -2.63
N ASP A 32 2.62 -1.74 -2.19
CA ASP A 32 3.10 -2.95 -2.86
C ASP A 32 1.96 -3.93 -3.14
N ARG A 33 2.17 -4.82 -4.11
CA ARG A 33 1.30 -5.96 -4.36
C ARG A 33 2.12 -7.15 -4.86
N THR A 34 1.62 -8.34 -4.56
CA THR A 34 2.17 -9.57 -5.15
C THR A 34 1.63 -9.73 -6.56
N VAL A 35 2.50 -9.93 -7.53
CA VAL A 35 2.16 -10.23 -8.92
C VAL A 35 2.67 -11.63 -9.26
N THR A 36 1.78 -12.48 -9.77
CA THR A 36 2.08 -13.83 -10.27
C THR A 36 1.71 -13.92 -11.74
N ALA A 37 2.10 -15.01 -12.42
CA ALA A 37 1.71 -15.26 -13.81
C ALA A 37 0.18 -15.36 -14.00
N TYR A 38 -0.55 -15.64 -12.92
CA TYR A 38 -2.00 -15.86 -12.93
C TYR A 38 -2.81 -14.66 -12.42
N GLY A 39 -2.16 -13.57 -12.00
CA GLY A 39 -2.85 -12.35 -11.56
C GLY A 39 -2.09 -11.53 -10.53
N ALA A 40 -2.80 -10.55 -9.94
CA ALA A 40 -2.27 -9.67 -8.91
C ALA A 40 -3.09 -9.79 -7.62
N GLY A 41 -2.39 -9.86 -6.49
CA GLY A 41 -2.98 -9.82 -5.16
C GLY A 41 -3.39 -8.40 -4.73
N PRO A 42 -4.00 -8.26 -3.54
CA PRO A 42 -4.41 -6.97 -3.02
C PRO A 42 -3.21 -6.05 -2.73
N TYR A 43 -3.44 -4.74 -2.82
CA TYR A 43 -2.45 -3.75 -2.42
C TYR A 43 -2.27 -3.74 -0.90
N ARG A 44 -1.02 -3.61 -0.45
CA ARG A 44 -0.69 -3.25 0.93
C ARG A 44 -0.02 -1.89 0.91
N TYR A 45 -0.33 -1.08 1.92
CA TYR A 45 0.12 0.31 2.01
C TYR A 45 1.01 0.48 3.25
N TYR A 46 2.02 1.33 3.11
CA TYR A 46 2.99 1.65 4.16
C TYR A 46 3.20 3.17 4.18
N ALA A 47 3.26 3.73 5.39
CA ALA A 47 3.54 5.13 5.63
C ALA A 47 4.90 5.29 6.33
#